data_AF-A0A5P8Z1B6-F1
#
_entry.id   AF-A0A5P8Z1B6-F1
#
_cell.length_a   1.000
_cell.length_b   1.000
_cell.length_c   1.000
_cell.angle_alpha   90.00
_cell.angle_beta   90.00
_cell.angle_gamma   90.00
#
_symmetry.space_group_name_H-M   'P 1'
#
loop_
_entity.id
_entity.type
_entity.pdbx_description
1 polymer ?
#
loop_
_entity_poly.entity_id
_entity_poly.type
_entity_poly.pdbx_seq_one_letter_code
_entity_poly.pdbx_strand_id
1 'polypeptide(L)'
;MKKLAIFAALAATLPLAATAQQVSQQSTVIISTQGDAQGRAGSPPAGYSGQWFTTPDGCSYSRTQAPGYPVQWMLVLNPRHIGQPNAHSRCKIML
;
A
#
# COMPACT_ATOMS: atom_id res chain seq x y z
N MET A 1 31.86 -29.21 52.36
CA MET A 1 30.48 -29.71 52.59
C MET A 1 29.66 -28.61 53.26
N LYS A 2 28.43 -28.41 52.77
CA LYS A 2 27.26 -27.78 53.43
C LYS A 2 27.43 -26.36 54.01
N LYS A 3 26.94 -25.34 53.31
CA LYS A 3 25.57 -24.75 53.41
C LYS A 3 25.51 -23.60 54.45
N LEU A 4 25.52 -22.37 53.95
CA LEU A 4 24.94 -21.21 54.64
C LEU A 4 23.87 -20.62 53.72
N ALA A 5 22.62 -20.95 54.03
CA ALA A 5 21.47 -20.11 53.73
C ALA A 5 21.03 -19.61 55.10
N ILE A 6 20.68 -18.34 55.30
CA ILE A 6 19.37 -17.78 54.99
C ILE A 6 19.54 -16.26 55.06
N PHE A 7 19.25 -15.54 53.97
CA PHE A 7 19.02 -14.09 54.04
C PHE A 7 17.52 -13.85 54.07
N ALA A 8 17.11 -13.18 55.15
CA ALA A 8 15.74 -12.91 55.50
C ALA A 8 15.22 -11.60 54.88
N ALA A 9 13.90 -11.61 54.74
CA ALA A 9 12.98 -10.47 54.74
C ALA A 9 12.87 -9.60 53.48
N LEU A 10 11.82 -9.91 52.72
CA LEU A 10 11.03 -8.99 51.91
C LEU A 10 10.72 -7.69 52.66
N ALA A 11 11.03 -6.56 52.04
CA ALA A 11 10.33 -5.30 52.24
C ALA A 11 10.45 -4.44 50.97
N ALA A 12 9.64 -4.77 49.95
CA ALA A 12 9.49 -3.92 48.78
C ALA A 12 8.28 -2.98 49.02
N THR A 13 8.53 -1.83 49.62
CA THR A 13 7.57 -0.72 49.67
C THR A 13 7.67 0.07 48.36
N LEU A 14 6.75 -0.19 47.43
CA LEU A 14 6.60 0.60 46.21
C LEU A 14 5.59 1.74 46.47
N PRO A 15 5.95 3.02 46.23
CA PRO A 15 4.98 4.11 46.25
C PRO A 15 4.06 4.01 45.03
N LEU A 16 2.74 4.04 45.26
CA LEU A 16 1.73 4.23 44.22
C LEU A 16 1.92 5.64 43.62
N ALA A 17 2.66 5.75 42.52
CA ALA A 17 2.64 6.95 41.69
C ALA A 17 1.36 6.92 40.85
N ALA A 18 0.36 7.69 41.25
CA ALA A 18 -0.82 7.97 40.44
C ALA A 18 -0.40 8.89 39.27
N THR A 19 -0.09 8.31 38.12
CA THR A 19 0.09 9.07 36.89
C THR A 19 -1.28 9.42 36.33
N ALA A 20 -1.70 10.67 36.51
CA ALA A 20 -2.81 11.23 35.76
C ALA A 20 -2.40 11.36 34.28
N GLN A 21 -2.86 10.44 33.44
CA GLN A 21 -2.58 10.46 32.00
C GLN A 21 -3.50 11.48 31.32
N GLN A 22 -2.97 12.67 31.07
CA GLN A 22 -3.59 13.63 30.14
C GLN A 22 -3.55 13.05 28.73
N VAL A 23 -4.69 12.55 28.26
CA VAL A 23 -4.90 12.18 26.86
C VAL A 23 -5.00 13.47 26.06
N SER A 24 -3.87 13.92 25.50
CA SER A 24 -3.88 14.90 24.43
C SER A 24 -4.50 14.24 23.20
N GLN A 25 -5.74 14.60 22.89
CA GLN A 25 -6.40 14.26 21.62
C GLN A 25 -5.67 15.01 20.50
N GLN A 26 -4.53 14.48 20.09
CA GLN A 26 -3.93 14.84 18.83
C GLN A 26 -4.85 14.24 17.77
N SER A 27 -5.67 15.09 17.18
CA SER A 27 -6.31 14.82 15.91
C SER A 27 -5.22 14.60 14.88
N THR A 28 -4.64 13.40 14.88
CA THR A 28 -3.84 12.93 13.78
C THR A 28 -4.79 12.85 12.61
N VAL A 29 -4.75 13.87 11.78
CA VAL A 29 -5.20 13.75 10.40
C VAL A 29 -4.25 12.72 9.80
N ILE A 30 -4.66 11.45 9.81
CA ILE A 30 -4.10 10.48 8.89
C ILE A 30 -4.55 11.01 7.53
N ILE A 31 -3.74 11.89 6.93
CA ILE A 31 -3.78 12.08 5.49
C ILE A 31 -3.27 10.74 4.98
N SER A 32 -4.19 9.79 4.82
CA SER A 32 -3.98 8.64 3.98
C SER A 32 -3.74 9.25 2.61
N THR A 33 -2.47 9.50 2.28
CA THR A 33 -2.00 9.46 0.91
C THR A 33 -2.11 8.00 0.47
N GLN A 34 -3.34 7.49 0.42
CA GLN A 34 -3.73 6.53 -0.59
C GLN A 34 -3.47 7.28 -1.89
N GLY A 35 -2.22 7.25 -2.35
CA GLY A 35 -1.91 7.61 -3.72
C GLY A 35 -2.73 6.67 -4.56
N ASP A 36 -3.89 7.14 -5.01
CA ASP A 36 -4.73 6.58 -6.06
C ASP A 36 -4.75 5.04 -6.12
N ALA A 37 -4.91 4.40 -4.96
CA ALA A 37 -5.25 2.99 -4.88
C ALA A 37 -6.73 2.75 -5.20
N GLN A 38 -7.50 3.81 -5.50
CA GLN A 38 -8.51 3.76 -6.55
C GLN A 38 -7.79 3.56 -7.88
N GLY A 39 -7.28 2.35 -8.13
CA GLY A 39 -6.91 1.94 -9.47
C GLY A 39 -8.12 2.21 -10.35
N ARG A 40 -8.04 3.25 -11.20
CA ARG A 40 -8.97 3.42 -12.33
C ARG A 40 -9.08 2.04 -12.96
N ALA A 41 -10.26 1.44 -12.94
CA ALA A 41 -10.43 0.04 -13.30
C ALA A 41 -9.64 -0.29 -14.58
N GLY A 42 -8.50 -0.97 -14.40
CA GLY A 42 -7.53 -1.31 -15.43
C GLY A 42 -6.14 -0.63 -15.41
N SER A 43 -5.80 0.17 -14.40
CA SER A 43 -4.39 0.53 -14.14
C SER A 43 -3.67 -0.63 -13.44
N PRO A 44 -2.38 -0.88 -13.75
CA PRO A 44 -1.61 -1.91 -13.07
C PRO A 44 -1.31 -1.55 -11.60
N PRO A 45 -0.88 -2.54 -10.79
CA PRO A 45 -0.43 -2.30 -9.44
C PRO A 45 0.71 -1.28 -9.35
N ALA A 46 0.80 -0.57 -8.22
CA ALA A 46 1.91 0.34 -7.95
C ALA A 46 3.26 -0.40 -8.10
N GLY A 47 4.21 0.23 -8.79
CA GLY A 47 5.53 -0.37 -9.07
C GLY A 47 5.57 -1.31 -10.27
N TYR A 48 4.45 -1.54 -10.97
CA TYR A 48 4.46 -2.30 -12.22
C TYR A 48 5.33 -1.60 -13.27
N SER A 49 6.35 -2.31 -13.77
CA SER A 49 7.37 -1.75 -14.64
C SER A 49 7.28 -2.23 -16.10
N GLY A 50 6.39 -3.18 -16.40
CA GLY A 50 6.23 -3.74 -17.75
C GLY A 50 5.76 -2.70 -18.79
N GLN A 51 6.04 -2.97 -20.06
CA GLN A 51 5.57 -2.11 -21.17
C GLN A 51 4.06 -2.32 -21.46
N TRP A 52 3.54 -3.50 -21.17
CA TRP A 52 2.17 -3.91 -21.49
C TRP A 52 1.48 -4.41 -20.25
N PHE A 53 0.26 -3.97 -19.98
CA PHE A 53 -0.57 -4.50 -18.89
C PHE A 53 -1.88 -5.01 -19.48
N THR A 54 -2.28 -6.23 -19.12
CA THR A 54 -3.57 -6.79 -19.53
C THR A 54 -4.39 -7.08 -18.30
N THR A 55 -5.60 -6.56 -18.27
CA THR A 55 -6.54 -6.78 -17.18
C THR A 55 -7.23 -8.14 -17.31
N PRO A 56 -7.81 -8.68 -16.23
CA PRO A 56 -8.54 -9.95 -16.28
C PRO A 56 -9.73 -9.97 -17.25
N ASP A 57 -10.33 -8.81 -17.55
CA ASP A 57 -11.39 -8.64 -18.54
C ASP A 57 -10.86 -8.56 -19.99
N GLY A 58 -9.55 -8.69 -20.21
CA GLY A 58 -8.94 -8.81 -21.54
C GLY A 58 -8.58 -7.48 -22.20
N CYS A 59 -8.66 -6.35 -21.49
CA CYS A 59 -8.23 -5.06 -22.01
C CYS A 59 -6.72 -4.89 -21.84
N SER A 60 -6.03 -4.62 -22.94
CA SER A 60 -4.58 -4.42 -22.96
C SER A 60 -4.21 -2.94 -23.03
N TYR A 61 -3.19 -2.54 -22.28
CA TYR A 61 -2.73 -1.16 -22.18
C TYR A 61 -1.22 -1.06 -22.42
N SER A 62 -0.78 0.03 -23.07
CA SER A 62 0.63 0.36 -23.25
C SER A 62 1.08 1.43 -22.27
N ARG A 63 2.28 1.26 -21.72
CA ARG A 63 2.92 2.25 -20.86
C ARG A 63 3.48 3.40 -21.70
N THR A 64 3.22 4.63 -21.28
CA THR A 64 3.85 5.83 -21.84
C THR A 64 4.23 6.80 -20.72
N GLN A 65 5.30 7.56 -20.92
CA GLN A 65 5.76 8.57 -19.98
C GLN A 65 6.55 9.65 -20.72
N ALA A 66 6.06 10.89 -20.69
CA ALA A 66 6.84 12.04 -21.14
C ALA A 66 7.78 12.53 -20.02
N PRO A 67 8.95 13.11 -20.36
CA PRO A 67 9.82 13.73 -19.35
C PRO A 67 9.07 14.79 -18.54
N GLY A 68 9.11 14.69 -17.20
CA GLY A 68 8.40 15.60 -16.29
C GLY A 68 6.92 15.26 -16.05
N TYR A 69 6.39 14.20 -16.66
CA TYR A 69 5.00 13.75 -16.46
C TYR A 69 4.95 12.37 -15.78
N PRO A 70 3.84 12.05 -15.09
CA PRO A 70 3.62 10.72 -14.55
C PRO A 70 3.48 9.68 -15.67
N VAL A 71 3.62 8.40 -15.29
CA VAL A 71 3.32 7.28 -16.18
C VAL A 71 1.83 7.28 -16.51
N GLN A 72 1.51 7.15 -17.79
CA GLN A 72 0.15 6.97 -18.30
C GLN A 72 0.03 5.59 -18.97
N TRP A 73 -1.19 5.08 -19.02
CA TRP A 73 -1.53 3.80 -19.62
C TRP A 73 -2.56 4.04 -20.71
N MET A 74 -2.26 3.62 -21.94
CA MET A 74 -3.11 3.88 -23.10
C MET A 74 -3.73 2.58 -23.60
N LEU A 75 -5.05 2.55 -23.83
CA LEU A 75 -5.74 1.37 -24.34
C LEU A 75 -5.23 0.98 -25.73
N VAL A 76 -4.88 -0.30 -25.89
CA VAL A 76 -4.45 -0.89 -27.16
C VAL A 76 -5.65 -1.58 -27.80
N LEU A 77 -6.14 -1.04 -28.91
CA LEU A 77 -7.37 -1.54 -29.53
C LEU A 77 -7.23 -2.93 -30.18
N ASN A 78 -6.04 -3.25 -30.70
CA ASN A 78 -5.78 -4.48 -31.45
C ASN A 78 -4.41 -5.08 -31.06
N PRO A 79 -4.30 -5.67 -29.85
CA PRO A 79 -3.03 -6.12 -29.26
C PRO A 79 -2.58 -7.50 -29.76
N ARG A 80 -2.84 -7.86 -31.02
CA ARG A 80 -2.40 -9.15 -31.60
C ARG A 80 -0.90 -9.38 -31.54
N HIS A 81 -0.11 -8.31 -31.61
CA HIS A 81 1.35 -8.36 -31.52
C HIS A 81 1.88 -8.74 -30.12
N ILE A 82 1.03 -8.67 -29.08
CA ILE A 82 1.32 -9.16 -27.72
C ILE A 82 0.48 -10.39 -27.35
N GLY A 83 -0.17 -11.03 -28.32
CA GLY A 83 -0.94 -12.26 -28.10
C GLY A 83 -2.25 -12.09 -27.35
N GLN A 84 -2.81 -10.88 -27.31
CA GLN A 84 -4.05 -10.57 -26.58
C GLN A 84 -5.24 -10.32 -27.52
N PRO A 85 -6.49 -10.52 -27.07
CA PRO A 85 -7.69 -10.25 -27.87
C PRO A 85 -7.89 -8.76 -28.14
N ASN A 86 -8.69 -8.44 -29.17
CA ASN A 86 -9.08 -7.05 -29.45
C ASN A 86 -9.82 -6.42 -28.27
N ALA A 87 -9.63 -5.11 -28.09
CA ALA A 87 -10.41 -4.35 -27.13
C ALA A 87 -11.91 -4.38 -27.50
N HIS A 88 -12.76 -4.44 -26.48
CA HIS A 88 -14.21 -4.43 -26.62
C HIS A 88 -14.83 -3.17 -26.01
N SER A 89 -16.13 -2.97 -26.22
CA SER A 89 -16.89 -1.78 -25.78
C SER A 89 -16.81 -1.48 -24.28
N ARG A 90 -16.46 -2.47 -23.45
CA ARG A 90 -16.31 -2.31 -22.00
C ARG A 90 -14.91 -1.88 -21.55
N CYS A 91 -13.93 -1.85 -22.46
CA CYS A 91 -12.58 -1.41 -22.14
C CYS A 91 -12.56 0.10 -21.90
N LYS A 92 -11.96 0.51 -20.78
CA LYS A 92 -11.86 1.92 -20.44
C LYS A 92 -10.72 2.56 -21.22
N ILE A 93 -10.98 3.73 -21.77
CA ILE A 93 -9.90 4.59 -22.26
C ILE A 93 -9.26 5.22 -21.03
N MET A 94 -7.96 5.00 -20.87
CA MET A 94 -7.15 5.65 -19.85
C MET A 94 -6.29 6.70 -20.53
N LEU A 95 -6.27 7.89 -19.94
CA LEU A 95 -5.45 9.04 -20.30
C LEU A 95 -4.70 9.44 -19.03
#